data_AF-A0A0C3QFB6-F1
#
_entry.id   AF-A0A0C3QFB6-F1
#
_cell.length_a   1.000
_cell.length_b   1.000
_cell.length_c   1.000
_cell.angle_alpha   90.00
_cell.angle_beta   90.00
_cell.angle_gamma   90.00
#
_symmetry.space_group_name_H-M   'P 1'
#
loop_
_entity.id
_entity.type
_entity.pdbx_description
1 polymer ?
#
loop_
_entity_poly.entity_id
_entity_poly.type
_entity_poly.pdbx_seq_one_letter_code
_entity_poly.pdbx_strand_id
1 'polypeptide(L)'
;MAFPQNSSPVELRSFDYTHVLYDPASTTSELLALFTLFPILLFASYAALVVVTRELTVGLMLIGQLANEVLNSFIKEYFKHERPLLTHGSGYGFPSSHSQYMGFFSTFLILHFAIRHRFNSNGSTILDGLLRLAIVCALILWAGLVAYSRYHLKYHTSFQIIGGLSIGAISGSAWYLVAEYIPVNRPDSILGRLRTTFLDSRLARWLRIRDGWAIYGDGGHEEEWVRWRERFLESPSQDDDALGADTLYPDWHAKILAKAVRPKTNAVVNKPARTAVLLRNASTSSRIPTASTYVIPPLAVASSTFLPAVFSLHTTGATLKIVCGNASNIEKLARTSWVPDVNPSGV
;
A
#
# COMPACT_ATOMS: atom_id res chain seq x y z
N MET A 1 -32.57 -57.61 -23.29
CA MET A 1 -32.02 -56.94 -22.10
C MET A 1 -32.10 -55.45 -22.32
N ALA A 2 -33.00 -54.76 -21.62
CA ALA A 2 -33.08 -53.30 -21.61
C ALA A 2 -32.27 -52.79 -20.40
N PHE A 3 -31.32 -51.89 -20.63
CA PHE A 3 -30.60 -51.23 -19.56
C PHE A 3 -31.52 -50.22 -18.87
N PRO A 4 -31.64 -50.21 -17.53
CA PRO A 4 -32.44 -49.23 -16.83
C PRO A 4 -31.79 -47.84 -16.93
N GLN A 5 -32.43 -46.94 -17.68
CA GLN A 5 -32.13 -45.51 -17.70
C GLN A 5 -32.86 -44.87 -16.51
N ASN A 6 -32.24 -44.88 -15.33
CA ASN A 6 -32.73 -44.08 -14.21
C ASN A 6 -31.57 -43.41 -13.48
N SER A 7 -31.08 -42.32 -14.06
CA SER A 7 -30.40 -41.27 -13.33
C SER A 7 -31.11 -39.96 -13.66
N SER A 8 -31.86 -39.42 -12.70
CA SER A 8 -32.28 -38.04 -12.75
C SER A 8 -31.03 -37.17 -12.98
N PRO A 9 -31.02 -36.26 -13.97
CA PRO A 9 -29.85 -35.46 -14.25
C PRO A 9 -29.48 -34.68 -12.99
N VAL A 10 -28.21 -34.78 -12.58
CA VAL A 10 -27.68 -34.02 -11.44
C VAL A 10 -27.85 -32.53 -11.74
N GLU A 11 -28.56 -31.81 -10.88
CA GLU A 11 -28.74 -30.36 -10.99
C GLU A 11 -27.38 -29.68 -10.83
N LEU A 12 -26.78 -29.26 -11.93
CA LEU A 12 -25.52 -28.53 -11.94
C LEU A 12 -25.78 -27.08 -11.51
N ARG A 13 -25.04 -26.59 -10.51
CA ARG A 13 -25.08 -25.20 -10.07
C ARG A 13 -23.79 -24.49 -10.45
N SER A 14 -23.92 -23.27 -10.94
CA SER A 14 -22.77 -22.39 -11.16
C SER A 14 -22.21 -21.95 -9.81
N PHE A 15 -20.92 -21.62 -9.77
CA PHE A 15 -20.32 -21.06 -8.58
C PHE A 15 -20.84 -19.64 -8.37
N ASP A 16 -21.67 -19.44 -7.34
CA ASP A 16 -22.46 -18.22 -7.12
C ASP A 16 -21.63 -16.93 -7.11
N TYR A 17 -20.37 -17.00 -6.67
CA TYR A 17 -19.49 -15.83 -6.62
C TYR A 17 -19.00 -15.37 -8.00
N THR A 18 -18.87 -16.28 -8.96
CA THR A 18 -18.44 -15.95 -10.33
C THR A 18 -19.59 -15.92 -11.33
N HIS A 19 -20.80 -16.26 -10.90
CA HIS A 19 -21.98 -16.24 -11.74
C HIS A 19 -22.55 -14.82 -11.85
N VAL A 20 -22.33 -14.20 -13.02
CA VAL A 20 -22.74 -12.82 -13.30
C VAL A 20 -23.67 -12.82 -14.51
N LEU A 21 -24.88 -12.29 -14.32
CA LEU A 21 -25.85 -12.06 -15.38
C LEU A 21 -25.54 -10.73 -16.04
N TYR A 22 -25.43 -10.75 -17.37
CA TYR A 22 -25.22 -9.57 -18.19
C TYR A 22 -26.01 -9.70 -19.50
N ASP A 23 -26.15 -8.59 -20.20
CA ASP A 23 -26.82 -8.54 -21.50
C ASP A 23 -25.80 -8.85 -22.61
N PRO A 24 -25.90 -10.00 -23.30
CA PRO A 24 -24.95 -10.37 -24.34
C PRO A 24 -25.05 -9.49 -25.59
N ALA A 25 -26.13 -8.73 -25.77
CA ALA A 25 -26.26 -7.79 -26.88
C ALA A 25 -25.46 -6.49 -26.65
N SER A 26 -24.98 -6.25 -25.43
CA SER A 26 -24.30 -5.02 -25.03
C SER A 26 -22.87 -5.27 -24.58
N THR A 27 -21.90 -4.85 -25.39
CA THR A 27 -20.46 -4.90 -25.05
C THR A 27 -20.16 -4.15 -23.75
N THR A 28 -20.89 -3.06 -23.46
CA THR A 28 -20.75 -2.34 -22.18
C THR A 28 -21.16 -3.21 -20.99
N SER A 29 -22.26 -3.96 -21.11
CA SER A 29 -22.74 -4.86 -20.06
C SER A 29 -21.73 -6.00 -19.82
N GLU A 30 -21.19 -6.56 -20.90
CA GLU A 30 -20.15 -7.59 -20.86
C GLU A 30 -18.85 -7.10 -20.19
N LEU A 31 -18.33 -5.94 -20.60
CA LEU A 31 -17.15 -5.34 -19.97
C LEU A 31 -17.38 -5.05 -18.49
N LEU A 32 -18.53 -4.51 -18.13
CA LEU A 32 -18.89 -4.25 -16.74
C LEU A 32 -19.05 -5.55 -15.94
N ALA A 33 -19.48 -6.65 -16.55
CA ALA A 33 -19.51 -7.96 -15.90
C ALA A 33 -18.09 -8.41 -15.52
N LEU A 34 -17.09 -8.22 -16.39
CA LEU A 34 -15.68 -8.49 -16.05
C LEU A 34 -15.22 -7.65 -14.86
N PHE A 35 -15.63 -6.37 -14.78
CA PHE A 35 -15.30 -5.52 -13.65
C PHE A 35 -15.83 -6.07 -12.31
N THR A 36 -16.91 -6.84 -12.31
CA THR A 36 -17.42 -7.45 -11.07
C THR A 36 -16.50 -8.54 -10.52
N LEU A 37 -15.61 -9.11 -11.32
CA LEU A 37 -14.70 -10.18 -10.88
C LEU A 37 -13.48 -9.64 -10.11
N PHE A 38 -13.20 -8.33 -10.14
CA PHE A 38 -12.00 -7.77 -9.52
C PHE A 38 -11.87 -8.04 -8.02
N PRO A 39 -12.90 -7.93 -7.17
CA PRO A 39 -12.76 -8.29 -5.77
C PRO A 39 -12.25 -9.72 -5.56
N ILE A 40 -12.70 -10.68 -6.37
CA ILE A 40 -12.27 -12.09 -6.31
C ILE A 40 -10.80 -12.21 -6.75
N LEU A 41 -10.45 -11.57 -7.87
CA LEU A 41 -9.08 -11.56 -8.38
C LEU A 41 -8.10 -10.88 -7.41
N LEU A 42 -8.51 -9.77 -6.80
CA LEU A 42 -7.73 -9.05 -5.79
C LEU A 42 -7.53 -9.93 -4.53
N PHE A 43 -8.56 -10.67 -4.11
CA PHE A 43 -8.44 -11.58 -2.98
C PHE A 43 -7.39 -12.66 -3.24
N ALA A 44 -7.42 -13.30 -4.41
CA ALA A 44 -6.38 -14.26 -4.81
C ALA A 44 -5.00 -13.61 -4.92
N SER A 45 -4.93 -12.38 -5.46
CA SER A 45 -3.70 -11.61 -5.59
C SER A 45 -3.09 -11.27 -4.23
N TYR A 46 -3.90 -10.92 -3.22
CA TYR A 46 -3.42 -10.73 -1.85
C TYR A 46 -2.77 -11.98 -1.30
N ALA A 47 -3.45 -13.12 -1.38
CA ALA A 47 -2.92 -14.38 -0.86
C ALA A 47 -1.56 -14.70 -1.51
N ALA A 48 -1.46 -14.54 -2.83
CA ALA A 48 -0.20 -14.72 -3.55
C ALA A 48 0.88 -13.74 -3.09
N LEU A 49 0.55 -12.44 -2.98
CA LEU A 49 1.50 -11.42 -2.54
C LEU A 49 1.99 -11.66 -1.11
N VAL A 50 1.11 -12.03 -0.17
CA VAL A 50 1.50 -12.37 1.21
C VAL A 50 2.54 -13.49 1.23
N VAL A 51 2.37 -14.52 0.40
CA VAL A 51 3.30 -15.65 0.33
C VAL A 51 4.64 -15.28 -0.31
N VAL A 52 4.60 -14.50 -1.40
CA VAL A 52 5.79 -14.14 -2.18
C VAL A 52 6.60 -13.05 -1.50
N THR A 53 5.97 -11.94 -1.10
CA THR A 53 6.65 -10.79 -0.51
C THR A 53 6.97 -11.00 0.96
N ARG A 54 6.12 -11.79 1.64
CA ARG A 54 6.16 -12.01 3.10
C ARG A 54 6.12 -10.70 3.88
N GLU A 55 5.49 -9.69 3.28
CA GLU A 55 5.35 -8.36 3.85
C GLU A 55 4.16 -8.30 4.79
N LEU A 56 4.45 -7.89 6.03
CA LEU A 56 3.46 -7.77 7.10
C LEU A 56 2.31 -6.84 6.69
N THR A 57 2.61 -5.70 6.06
CA THR A 57 1.58 -4.74 5.62
C THR A 57 0.59 -5.36 4.64
N VAL A 58 1.06 -6.20 3.70
CA VAL A 58 0.17 -6.89 2.76
C VAL A 58 -0.71 -7.89 3.50
N GLY A 59 -0.15 -8.63 4.46
CA GLY A 59 -0.89 -9.55 5.32
C GLY A 59 -1.95 -8.84 6.17
N LEU A 60 -1.59 -7.72 6.80
CA LEU A 60 -2.50 -6.90 7.58
C LEU A 60 -3.61 -6.31 6.72
N MET A 61 -3.32 -5.90 5.49
CA MET A 61 -4.33 -5.43 4.54
C MET A 61 -5.33 -6.54 4.18
N LEU A 62 -4.85 -7.78 3.93
CA LEU A 62 -5.71 -8.94 3.68
C LEU A 62 -6.60 -9.27 4.90
N ILE A 63 -6.03 -9.28 6.11
CA ILE A 63 -6.79 -9.52 7.34
C ILE A 63 -7.87 -8.44 7.52
N GLY A 64 -7.54 -7.18 7.28
CA GLY A 64 -8.50 -6.08 7.32
C GLY A 64 -9.60 -6.22 6.27
N GLN A 65 -9.26 -6.68 5.07
CA GLN A 65 -10.23 -6.94 4.00
C GLN A 65 -11.22 -8.05 4.39
N LEU A 66 -10.72 -9.13 5.02
CA LEU A 66 -11.56 -10.20 5.56
C LEU A 66 -12.47 -9.69 6.69
N ALA A 67 -11.94 -8.89 7.61
CA ALA A 67 -12.73 -8.28 8.67
C ALA A 67 -13.81 -7.34 8.10
N ASN A 68 -13.51 -6.63 7.01
CA ASN A 68 -14.46 -5.78 6.30
C ASN A 68 -15.58 -6.58 5.62
N GLU A 69 -15.29 -7.78 5.09
CA GLU A 69 -16.32 -8.68 4.54
C GLU A 69 -17.23 -9.26 5.64
N VAL A 70 -16.66 -9.60 6.79
CA VAL A 70 -17.42 -10.00 7.98
C VAL A 70 -18.34 -8.85 8.44
N LEU A 71 -17.82 -7.62 8.51
CA LEU A 71 -18.61 -6.43 8.80
C LEU A 71 -19.74 -6.23 7.79
N ASN A 72 -19.46 -6.38 6.49
CA ASN A 72 -20.47 -6.29 5.43
C ASN A 72 -21.62 -7.28 5.67
N SER A 73 -21.28 -8.53 5.99
CA SER A 73 -22.25 -9.59 6.27
C SER A 73 -23.13 -9.26 7.48
N PHE A 74 -22.54 -8.75 8.57
CA PHE A 74 -23.31 -8.30 9.74
C PHE A 74 -24.25 -7.15 9.42
N ILE A 75 -23.81 -6.16 8.66
CA ILE A 75 -24.65 -5.00 8.29
C ILE A 75 -25.80 -5.45 7.38
N LYS A 76 -25.54 -6.37 6.44
CA LYS A 76 -26.57 -6.97 5.59
C LYS A 76 -27.66 -7.66 6.41
N GLU A 77 -27.27 -8.45 7.40
CA GLU A 77 -28.23 -9.14 8.28
C GLU A 77 -28.97 -8.16 9.20
N TYR A 78 -28.36 -7.04 9.57
CA TYR A 78 -29.02 -6.04 10.41
C TYR A 78 -30.09 -5.25 9.64
N PHE A 79 -29.77 -4.72 8.46
CA PHE A 79 -30.67 -3.84 7.70
C PHE A 79 -31.65 -4.57 6.79
N LYS A 80 -31.27 -5.75 6.29
CA LYS A 80 -32.13 -6.61 5.47
C LYS A 80 -32.76 -5.94 4.24
N HIS A 81 -32.16 -4.88 3.71
CA HIS A 81 -32.70 -4.19 2.53
C HIS A 81 -32.66 -5.12 1.30
N GLU A 82 -33.75 -5.12 0.54
CA GLU A 82 -33.88 -5.94 -0.68
C GLU A 82 -33.01 -5.44 -1.84
N ARG A 83 -32.74 -6.34 -2.80
CA ARG A 83 -32.08 -5.98 -4.06
C ARG A 83 -33.09 -5.37 -5.04
N PRO A 84 -32.64 -4.56 -6.02
CA PRO A 84 -33.54 -4.00 -7.04
C PRO A 84 -34.27 -5.06 -7.86
N LEU A 85 -33.56 -6.14 -8.21
CA LEU A 85 -34.10 -7.29 -8.93
C LEU A 85 -33.75 -8.56 -8.15
N LEU A 86 -34.78 -9.25 -7.66
CA LEU A 86 -34.63 -10.50 -6.88
C LEU A 86 -34.02 -11.65 -7.71
N THR A 87 -34.07 -11.56 -9.04
CA THR A 87 -33.49 -12.54 -9.96
C THR A 87 -31.96 -12.49 -10.02
N HIS A 88 -31.33 -11.40 -9.58
CA HIS A 88 -29.88 -11.17 -9.68
C HIS A 88 -29.11 -11.60 -8.42
N GLY A 89 -29.61 -12.62 -7.71
CA GLY A 89 -28.89 -13.29 -6.63
C GLY A 89 -29.61 -13.28 -5.29
N SER A 90 -29.22 -14.23 -4.44
CA SER A 90 -29.78 -14.41 -3.10
C SER A 90 -29.26 -13.38 -2.08
N GLY A 91 -30.06 -13.13 -1.04
CA GLY A 91 -29.66 -12.34 0.12
C GLY A 91 -29.78 -10.82 -0.03
N TYR A 92 -29.46 -10.10 1.04
CA TYR A 92 -29.72 -8.67 1.19
C TYR A 92 -28.79 -7.78 0.35
N GLY A 93 -29.34 -6.67 -0.14
CA GLY A 93 -28.70 -5.73 -1.04
C GLY A 93 -27.86 -4.64 -0.38
N PHE A 94 -28.15 -4.26 0.87
CA PHE A 94 -27.43 -3.19 1.56
C PHE A 94 -26.49 -3.71 2.65
N PRO A 95 -25.24 -3.25 2.72
CA PRO A 95 -24.49 -2.54 1.69
C PRO A 95 -24.05 -3.47 0.55
N SER A 96 -23.69 -2.89 -0.60
CA SER A 96 -23.05 -3.64 -1.70
C SER A 96 -21.67 -4.15 -1.25
N SER A 97 -21.45 -5.47 -1.26
CA SER A 97 -20.17 -6.08 -0.84
C SER A 97 -19.02 -5.67 -1.76
N HIS A 98 -19.23 -5.64 -3.07
CA HIS A 98 -18.20 -5.22 -4.04
C HIS A 98 -17.80 -3.75 -3.82
N SER A 99 -18.79 -2.89 -3.59
CA SER A 99 -18.56 -1.47 -3.32
C SER A 99 -17.81 -1.27 -2.00
N GLN A 100 -18.20 -1.98 -0.93
CA GLN A 100 -17.51 -1.92 0.35
C GLN A 100 -16.10 -2.51 0.30
N TYR A 101 -15.91 -3.60 -0.44
CA TYR A 101 -14.59 -4.19 -0.67
C TYR A 101 -13.65 -3.17 -1.31
N MET A 102 -14.10 -2.56 -2.41
CA MET A 102 -13.29 -1.60 -3.17
C MET A 102 -13.07 -0.28 -2.43
N GLY A 103 -14.04 0.16 -1.62
CA GLY A 103 -13.90 1.32 -0.74
C GLY A 103 -12.78 1.11 0.29
N PHE A 104 -12.74 -0.06 0.93
CA PHE A 104 -11.65 -0.43 1.85
C PHE A 104 -10.31 -0.50 1.12
N PHE A 105 -10.25 -1.28 0.03
CA PHE A 105 -9.04 -1.52 -0.75
C PHE A 105 -8.38 -0.21 -1.19
N SER A 106 -9.16 0.65 -1.85
CA SER A 106 -8.66 1.93 -2.39
C SER A 106 -8.24 2.88 -1.27
N THR A 107 -9.05 3.01 -0.21
CA THR A 107 -8.75 3.92 0.89
C THR A 107 -7.48 3.50 1.65
N PHE A 108 -7.32 2.21 1.94
CA PHE A 108 -6.12 1.71 2.61
C PHE A 108 -4.87 2.01 1.77
N LEU A 109 -4.87 1.72 0.46
CA LEU A 109 -3.73 2.00 -0.40
C LEU A 109 -3.45 3.50 -0.54
N ILE A 110 -4.49 4.32 -0.70
CA ILE A 110 -4.33 5.78 -0.78
C ILE A 110 -3.68 6.32 0.49
N LEU A 111 -4.12 5.88 1.67
CA LEU A 111 -3.51 6.26 2.94
C LEU A 111 -2.06 5.74 3.05
N HIS A 112 -1.80 4.50 2.65
CA HIS A 112 -0.45 3.94 2.62
C HIS A 112 0.48 4.75 1.73
N PHE A 113 0.03 5.13 0.54
CA PHE A 113 0.79 5.92 -0.41
C PHE A 113 0.97 7.38 0.01
N ALA A 114 -0.02 7.96 0.69
CA ALA A 114 0.04 9.33 1.16
C ALA A 114 0.97 9.48 2.38
N ILE A 115 0.95 8.50 3.29
CA ILE A 115 1.58 8.64 4.61
C ILE A 115 2.89 7.88 4.70
N ARG A 116 2.95 6.66 4.15
CA ARG A 116 4.04 5.71 4.43
C ARG A 116 4.97 5.47 3.26
N HIS A 117 4.42 5.20 2.09
CA HIS A 117 5.20 4.84 0.93
C HIS A 117 5.94 6.06 0.37
N ARG A 118 7.21 5.88 0.05
CA ARG A 118 8.04 6.86 -0.64
C ARG A 118 8.41 6.29 -1.99
N PHE A 119 7.79 6.82 -3.04
CA PHE A 119 8.14 6.47 -4.41
C PHE A 119 9.56 6.95 -4.71
N ASN A 120 10.33 6.12 -5.40
CA ASN A 120 11.66 6.48 -5.89
C ASN A 120 11.55 7.62 -6.90
N SER A 121 12.39 8.64 -6.74
CA SER A 121 12.34 9.84 -7.58
C SER A 121 13.01 9.60 -8.92
N ASN A 122 12.37 10.02 -10.00
CA ASN A 122 12.98 10.05 -11.32
C ASN A 122 13.88 11.29 -11.53
N GLY A 123 14.19 12.04 -10.48
CA GLY A 123 14.94 13.31 -10.53
C GLY A 123 14.09 14.54 -10.90
N SER A 124 12.79 14.37 -11.12
CA SER A 124 11.85 15.45 -11.43
C SER A 124 10.66 15.44 -10.47
N THR A 125 10.58 16.45 -9.60
CA THR A 125 9.51 16.60 -8.60
C THR A 125 8.13 16.67 -9.23
N ILE A 126 8.02 17.24 -10.43
CA ILE A 126 6.76 17.35 -11.19
C ILE A 126 6.31 15.96 -11.65
N LEU A 127 7.20 15.18 -12.28
CA LEU A 127 6.86 13.83 -12.76
C LEU A 127 6.48 12.90 -11.62
N ASP A 128 7.22 12.97 -10.51
CA ASP A 128 6.91 12.18 -9.32
C ASP A 128 5.54 12.57 -8.72
N GLY A 129 5.21 13.86 -8.75
CA GLY A 129 3.89 14.37 -8.34
C GLY A 129 2.76 13.87 -9.25
N LEU A 130 2.96 13.93 -10.57
CA LEU A 130 2.00 13.44 -11.55
C LEU A 130 1.79 11.93 -11.44
N LEU A 131 2.84 11.15 -11.21
CA LEU A 131 2.74 9.70 -11.01
C LEU A 131 1.90 9.39 -9.77
N ARG A 132 2.17 10.05 -8.64
CA ARG A 132 1.38 9.88 -7.40
C ARG A 132 -0.09 10.21 -7.62
N LEU A 133 -0.38 11.32 -8.30
CA LEU A 133 -1.75 11.71 -8.65
C LEU A 133 -2.41 10.67 -9.55
N ALA A 134 -1.70 10.19 -10.58
CA ALA A 134 -2.20 9.18 -11.51
C ALA A 134 -2.56 7.87 -10.79
N ILE A 135 -1.73 7.42 -9.84
CA ILE A 135 -2.00 6.21 -9.04
C ILE A 135 -3.27 6.39 -8.19
N VAL A 136 -3.41 7.52 -7.50
CA VAL A 136 -4.61 7.80 -6.67
C VAL A 136 -5.87 7.88 -7.55
N CYS A 137 -5.80 8.59 -8.67
CA CYS A 137 -6.90 8.67 -9.63
C CYS A 137 -7.26 7.29 -10.19
N ALA A 138 -6.27 6.45 -10.50
CA ALA A 138 -6.50 5.08 -10.98
C ALA A 138 -7.22 4.23 -9.92
N LEU A 139 -6.81 4.30 -8.65
CA LEU A 139 -7.48 3.56 -7.56
C LEU A 139 -8.94 3.98 -7.37
N ILE A 140 -9.21 5.29 -7.38
CA ILE A 140 -10.57 5.83 -7.23
C ILE A 140 -11.42 5.45 -8.44
N LEU A 141 -10.89 5.60 -9.66
CA LEU A 141 -11.58 5.24 -10.89
C LEU A 141 -11.91 3.74 -10.90
N TRP A 142 -10.97 2.89 -10.49
CA TRP A 142 -11.18 1.45 -10.46
C TRP A 142 -12.27 1.05 -9.46
N ALA A 143 -12.21 1.59 -8.24
CA ALA A 143 -13.26 1.38 -7.25
C ALA A 143 -14.64 1.87 -7.74
N GLY A 144 -14.65 3.02 -8.43
CA GLY A 144 -15.84 3.57 -9.06
C GLY A 144 -16.41 2.68 -10.16
N LEU A 145 -15.57 2.14 -11.06
CA LEU A 145 -16.00 1.25 -12.13
C LEU A 145 -16.60 -0.06 -11.60
N VAL A 146 -15.97 -0.66 -10.57
CA VAL A 146 -16.50 -1.86 -9.91
C VAL A 146 -17.81 -1.56 -9.18
N ALA A 147 -17.96 -0.41 -8.53
CA ALA A 147 -19.22 -0.03 -7.90
C ALA A 147 -20.31 0.27 -8.93
N TYR A 148 -19.96 0.97 -10.00
CA TYR A 148 -20.87 1.32 -11.09
C TYR A 148 -21.36 0.09 -11.85
N SER A 149 -20.51 -0.93 -12.05
CA SER A 149 -20.94 -2.18 -12.69
C SER A 149 -22.10 -2.83 -11.94
N ARG A 150 -22.10 -2.77 -10.59
CA ARG A 150 -23.20 -3.30 -9.77
C ARG A 150 -24.51 -2.53 -9.94
N TYR A 151 -24.43 -1.23 -10.19
CA TYR A 151 -25.60 -0.40 -10.49
C TYR A 151 -26.11 -0.63 -11.91
N HIS A 152 -25.21 -0.63 -12.89
CA HIS A 152 -25.55 -0.79 -14.31
C HIS A 152 -26.18 -2.16 -14.58
N LEU A 153 -25.59 -3.23 -14.03
CA LEU A 153 -26.08 -4.61 -14.12
C LEU A 153 -27.25 -4.88 -13.16
N LYS A 154 -27.84 -3.85 -12.53
CA LYS A 154 -29.06 -3.91 -11.71
C LYS A 154 -28.99 -4.82 -10.48
N TYR A 155 -27.78 -5.14 -10.01
CA TYR A 155 -27.58 -5.88 -8.76
C TYR A 155 -27.83 -5.04 -7.51
N HIS A 156 -27.55 -3.73 -7.57
CA HIS A 156 -27.65 -2.82 -6.43
C HIS A 156 -28.20 -1.44 -6.82
N THR A 157 -28.88 -0.77 -5.87
CA THR A 157 -29.30 0.63 -6.02
C THR A 157 -28.12 1.59 -5.80
N SER A 158 -28.26 2.86 -6.23
CA SER A 158 -27.28 3.92 -5.96
C SER A 158 -27.00 4.07 -4.46
N PHE A 159 -28.04 4.01 -3.62
CA PHE A 159 -27.91 4.06 -2.16
C PHE A 159 -27.05 2.91 -1.62
N GLN A 160 -27.24 1.69 -2.13
CA GLN A 160 -26.48 0.51 -1.70
C GLN A 160 -25.01 0.56 -2.10
N ILE A 161 -24.70 1.08 -3.30
CA ILE A 161 -23.31 1.21 -3.76
C ILE A 161 -22.59 2.36 -3.05
N ILE A 162 -23.26 3.50 -2.83
CA ILE A 162 -22.67 4.64 -2.10
C ILE A 162 -22.46 4.26 -0.64
N GLY A 163 -23.46 3.66 0.01
CA GLY A 163 -23.33 3.17 1.39
C GLY A 163 -22.20 2.15 1.54
N GLY A 164 -22.08 1.21 0.59
CA GLY A 164 -20.96 0.28 0.54
C GLY A 164 -19.61 0.99 0.46
N LEU A 165 -19.42 1.87 -0.54
CA LEU A 165 -18.17 2.63 -0.69
C LEU A 165 -17.82 3.42 0.57
N SER A 166 -18.79 4.11 1.17
CA SER A 166 -18.59 4.91 2.39
C SER A 166 -18.20 4.05 3.59
N ILE A 167 -18.91 2.95 3.84
CA ILE A 167 -18.58 2.02 4.93
C ILE A 167 -17.18 1.43 4.72
N GLY A 168 -16.86 1.04 3.48
CA GLY A 168 -15.56 0.52 3.12
C GLY A 168 -14.43 1.53 3.33
N ALA A 169 -14.64 2.79 2.95
CA ALA A 169 -13.65 3.84 3.16
C ALA A 169 -13.43 4.14 4.66
N ILE A 170 -14.49 4.15 5.46
CA ILE A 170 -14.42 4.32 6.91
C ILE A 170 -13.67 3.15 7.55
N SER A 171 -14.04 1.90 7.21
CA SER A 171 -13.40 0.71 7.76
C SER A 171 -11.94 0.60 7.30
N GLY A 172 -11.63 0.94 6.05
CA GLY A 172 -10.26 1.00 5.52
C GLY A 172 -9.40 2.03 6.24
N SER A 173 -9.95 3.22 6.49
CA SER A 173 -9.27 4.28 7.26
C SER A 173 -9.02 3.85 8.71
N ALA A 174 -10.04 3.30 9.37
CA ALA A 174 -9.93 2.82 10.75
C ALA A 174 -8.92 1.67 10.86
N TRP A 175 -8.94 0.73 9.92
CA TRP A 175 -8.00 -0.39 9.89
C TRP A 175 -6.56 0.09 9.65
N TYR A 176 -6.34 0.97 8.67
CA TYR A 176 -5.03 1.54 8.41
C TYR A 176 -4.49 2.29 9.65
N LEU A 177 -5.36 3.03 10.35
CA LEU A 177 -4.99 3.73 11.57
C LEU A 177 -4.45 2.76 12.65
N VAL A 178 -5.16 1.66 12.91
CA VAL A 178 -4.79 0.71 13.99
C VAL A 178 -3.69 -0.26 13.57
N ALA A 179 -3.65 -0.68 12.31
CA ALA A 179 -2.72 -1.68 11.82
C ALA A 179 -1.37 -1.09 11.39
N GLU A 180 -1.36 0.11 10.80
CA GLU A 180 -0.16 0.73 10.24
C GLU A 180 0.22 2.03 10.95
N TYR A 181 -0.68 3.02 10.99
CA TYR A 181 -0.31 4.36 11.45
C TYR A 181 0.10 4.41 12.92
N ILE A 182 -0.70 3.84 13.84
CA ILE A 182 -0.40 3.87 15.27
C ILE A 182 0.85 3.03 15.61
N PRO A 183 0.97 1.76 15.18
CA PRO A 183 2.14 0.94 15.50
C PRO A 183 3.47 1.55 15.05
N VAL A 184 3.49 2.16 13.86
CA VAL A 184 4.71 2.76 13.29
C VAL A 184 5.07 4.07 13.99
N ASN A 185 4.10 4.96 14.24
CA ASN A 185 4.37 6.27 14.84
C ASN A 185 4.46 6.25 16.37
N ARG A 186 3.93 5.20 17.02
CA ARG A 186 3.98 4.99 18.47
C ARG A 186 4.34 3.54 18.78
N PRO A 187 5.62 3.14 18.62
CA PRO A 187 6.06 1.76 18.84
C PRO A 187 5.82 1.27 20.28
N ASP A 188 5.85 2.17 21.27
CA ASP A 188 5.60 1.83 22.68
C ASP A 188 4.11 1.64 23.01
N SER A 189 3.21 1.95 22.08
CA SER A 189 1.79 1.69 22.25
C SER A 189 1.51 0.18 22.34
N ILE A 190 0.34 -0.21 22.85
CA ILE A 190 -0.06 -1.62 22.89
C ILE A 190 0.01 -2.23 21.48
N LEU A 191 -0.48 -1.52 20.46
CA LEU A 191 -0.47 -2.01 19.07
C LEU A 191 0.94 -2.10 18.49
N GLY A 192 1.81 -1.14 18.79
CA GLY A 192 3.23 -1.18 18.40
C GLY A 192 3.96 -2.37 19.01
N ARG A 193 3.79 -2.58 20.33
CA ARG A 193 4.37 -3.74 21.05
C ARG A 193 3.82 -5.07 20.54
N LEU A 194 2.54 -5.15 20.20
CA LEU A 194 1.97 -6.35 19.59
C LEU A 194 2.60 -6.64 18.22
N ARG A 195 2.78 -5.60 17.38
CA ARG A 195 3.43 -5.72 16.08
C ARG A 195 4.87 -6.22 16.19
N THR A 196 5.66 -5.65 17.10
CA THR A 196 7.05 -6.09 17.32
C THR A 196 7.12 -7.50 17.92
N THR A 197 6.29 -7.79 18.92
CA THR A 197 6.22 -9.14 19.52
C THR A 197 5.83 -10.20 18.50
N PHE A 198 4.93 -9.87 17.57
CA PHE A 198 4.58 -10.77 16.47
C PHE A 198 5.78 -11.04 15.56
N LEU A 199 6.51 -9.99 15.13
CA LEU A 199 7.70 -10.14 14.28
C LEU A 199 8.82 -10.93 14.97
N ASP A 200 8.98 -10.79 16.28
CA ASP A 200 9.99 -11.52 17.08
C ASP A 200 9.60 -12.98 17.38
N SER A 201 8.34 -13.33 17.15
CA SER A 201 7.82 -14.68 17.39
C SER A 201 8.59 -15.72 16.56
N ARG A 202 8.66 -16.96 17.09
CA ARG A 202 9.30 -18.08 16.38
C ARG A 202 8.64 -18.35 15.03
N LEU A 203 7.31 -18.18 14.96
CA LEU A 203 6.54 -18.41 13.75
C LEU A 203 6.85 -17.36 12.67
N ALA A 204 6.85 -16.07 13.01
CA ALA A 204 7.16 -15.01 12.06
C ALA A 204 8.59 -15.16 11.50
N ARG A 205 9.57 -15.49 12.36
CA ARG A 205 10.94 -15.77 11.92
C ARG A 205 11.05 -17.02 11.05
N TRP A 206 10.35 -18.10 11.39
CA TRP A 206 10.32 -19.32 10.57
C TRP A 206 9.71 -19.09 9.19
N LEU A 207 8.58 -18.36 9.13
CA LEU A 207 7.94 -17.94 7.88
C LEU A 207 8.74 -16.86 7.14
N ARG A 208 9.71 -16.22 7.80
CA ARG A 208 10.45 -15.06 7.31
C ARG A 208 9.52 -13.89 6.95
N ILE A 209 8.52 -13.66 7.79
CA ILE A 209 7.70 -12.45 7.69
C ILE A 209 8.58 -11.25 8.00
N ARG A 210 8.49 -10.23 7.16
CA ARG A 210 9.22 -8.98 7.30
C ARG A 210 8.27 -7.79 7.31
N ASP A 211 8.74 -6.70 7.88
CA ASP A 211 8.08 -5.40 7.83
C ASP A 211 9.00 -4.44 7.09
N GLY A 212 9.00 -4.53 5.76
CA GLY A 212 9.90 -3.77 4.91
C GLY A 212 9.66 -2.27 5.04
N TRP A 213 8.40 -1.85 5.11
CA TRP A 213 8.07 -0.44 5.24
C TRP A 213 8.55 0.14 6.57
N ALA A 214 8.60 -0.62 7.67
CA ALA A 214 9.17 -0.12 8.93
C ALA A 214 10.59 0.45 8.77
N ILE A 215 11.40 -0.16 7.90
CA ILE A 215 12.81 0.19 7.68
C ILE A 215 12.98 1.10 6.46
N TYR A 216 12.28 0.79 5.36
CA TYR A 216 12.48 1.41 4.06
C TYR A 216 11.27 2.24 3.63
N GLY A 217 11.50 3.38 2.98
CA GLY A 217 10.42 4.24 2.50
C GLY A 217 9.53 3.57 1.45
N ASP A 218 10.11 2.74 0.58
CA ASP A 218 9.43 2.06 -0.52
C ASP A 218 9.14 0.58 -0.25
N GLY A 219 9.53 0.05 0.92
CA GLY A 219 9.45 -1.38 1.26
C GLY A 219 10.73 -2.17 0.95
N GLY A 220 11.80 -1.50 0.50
CA GLY A 220 13.12 -2.08 0.23
C GLY A 220 13.31 -2.52 -1.23
N HIS A 221 12.40 -2.14 -2.12
CA HIS A 221 12.43 -2.54 -3.53
C HIS A 221 13.59 -1.86 -4.29
N GLU A 222 13.91 -0.60 -3.98
CA GLU A 222 15.04 0.09 -4.59
C GLU A 222 16.35 -0.58 -4.23
N GLU A 223 16.56 -0.93 -2.96
CA GLU A 223 17.79 -1.60 -2.53
C GLU A 223 17.92 -2.99 -3.16
N GLU A 224 16.81 -3.71 -3.33
CA GLU A 224 16.80 -4.99 -4.03
C GLU A 224 17.18 -4.80 -5.50
N TRP A 225 16.63 -3.78 -6.17
CA TRP A 225 16.93 -3.45 -7.55
C TRP A 225 18.39 -3.02 -7.74
N VAL A 226 18.92 -2.16 -6.86
CA VAL A 226 20.32 -1.71 -6.90
C VAL A 226 21.27 -2.89 -6.73
N ARG A 227 21.05 -3.75 -5.72
CA ARG A 227 21.87 -4.96 -5.50
C ARG A 227 21.80 -5.92 -6.69
N TRP A 228 20.62 -6.08 -7.28
CA TRP A 228 20.48 -6.86 -8.51
C TRP A 228 21.26 -6.21 -9.66
N ARG A 229 21.19 -4.89 -9.81
CA ARG A 229 21.84 -4.14 -10.89
C ARG A 229 23.36 -4.18 -10.78
N GLU A 230 23.92 -4.08 -9.58
CA GLU A 230 25.35 -4.23 -9.32
C GLU A 230 25.83 -5.62 -9.75
N ARG A 231 25.18 -6.69 -9.27
CA ARG A 231 25.51 -8.07 -9.67
C ARG A 231 25.35 -8.33 -11.17
N PHE A 232 24.35 -7.69 -11.78
CA PHE A 232 24.13 -7.78 -13.22
C PHE A 232 25.29 -7.15 -14.00
N LEU A 233 25.87 -6.06 -13.50
CA LEU A 233 27.02 -5.37 -14.12
C LEU A 233 28.36 -6.05 -13.81
N GLU A 234 28.48 -6.70 -12.65
CA GLU A 234 29.64 -7.52 -12.26
C GLU A 234 29.71 -8.86 -12.98
N SER A 235 28.63 -9.29 -13.63
CA SER A 235 28.60 -10.56 -14.36
C SER A 235 29.69 -10.57 -15.44
N PRO A 236 30.51 -11.64 -15.54
CA PRO A 236 31.69 -11.66 -16.38
C PRO A 236 31.41 -11.20 -17.81
N SER A 237 32.22 -10.25 -18.30
CA SER A 237 32.35 -10.05 -19.73
C SER A 237 32.75 -11.37 -20.37
N GLN A 238 32.24 -11.61 -21.57
CA GLN A 238 32.46 -12.79 -22.42
C GLN A 238 33.95 -13.18 -22.65
N ASP A 239 34.90 -12.42 -22.12
CA ASP A 239 36.34 -12.68 -22.16
C ASP A 239 36.81 -13.67 -21.08
N ASP A 240 35.99 -13.98 -20.06
CA ASP A 240 36.29 -15.00 -19.04
C ASP A 240 35.95 -16.44 -19.50
N ASP A 241 35.41 -16.60 -20.71
CA ASP A 241 35.16 -17.90 -21.37
C ASP A 241 36.46 -18.71 -21.62
N ALA A 242 37.64 -18.14 -21.35
CA ALA A 242 38.93 -18.81 -21.47
C ALA A 242 39.34 -19.69 -20.28
N LEU A 243 38.63 -19.63 -19.13
CA LEU A 243 38.99 -20.39 -17.93
C LEU A 243 37.81 -21.19 -17.38
N GLY A 244 37.65 -22.41 -17.92
CA GLY A 244 37.01 -23.54 -17.22
C GLY A 244 35.55 -23.33 -16.81
N ALA A 245 34.64 -23.58 -17.75
CA ALA A 245 33.20 -23.54 -17.53
C ALA A 245 32.71 -24.70 -16.62
N ASP A 246 32.83 -24.52 -15.31
CA ASP A 246 32.11 -25.28 -14.27
C ASP A 246 31.35 -24.30 -13.34
N THR A 247 30.73 -23.25 -13.89
CA THR A 247 30.02 -22.26 -13.09
C THR A 247 28.50 -22.39 -13.17
N LEU A 248 27.92 -22.23 -11.99
CA LEU A 248 26.54 -22.42 -11.51
C LEU A 248 25.43 -21.66 -12.27
N TYR A 249 25.71 -21.06 -13.42
CA TYR A 249 24.76 -20.23 -14.18
C TYR A 249 24.44 -20.91 -15.52
N PRO A 250 23.15 -21.18 -15.82
CA PRO A 250 22.79 -21.73 -17.12
C PRO A 250 23.23 -20.76 -18.22
N ASP A 251 23.89 -21.28 -19.26
CA ASP A 251 24.44 -20.54 -20.43
C ASP A 251 23.54 -19.43 -21.02
N TRP A 252 22.22 -19.50 -20.83
CA TRP A 252 21.30 -18.48 -21.32
C TRP A 252 21.32 -17.18 -20.50
N HIS A 253 21.65 -17.23 -19.19
CA HIS A 253 21.88 -16.03 -18.37
C HIS A 253 23.07 -15.23 -18.91
N ALA A 254 24.20 -15.91 -19.15
CA ALA A 254 25.40 -15.30 -19.71
C ALA A 254 25.12 -14.65 -21.08
N LYS A 255 24.33 -15.30 -21.95
CA LYS A 255 23.94 -14.77 -23.26
C LYS A 255 23.07 -13.51 -23.19
N ILE A 256 22.13 -13.42 -22.23
CA ILE A 256 21.31 -12.21 -22.01
C ILE A 256 22.17 -11.08 -21.46
N LEU A 257 23.01 -11.37 -20.46
CA LEU A 257 23.92 -10.42 -19.84
C LEU A 257 24.88 -9.83 -20.88
N ALA A 258 25.50 -10.66 -21.70
CA ALA A 258 26.39 -10.25 -22.79
C ALA A 258 25.69 -9.43 -23.89
N LYS A 259 24.37 -9.55 -24.06
CA LYS A 259 23.59 -8.76 -25.03
C LYS A 259 23.11 -7.43 -24.45
N ALA A 260 22.77 -7.39 -23.17
CA ALA A 260 22.27 -6.21 -22.47
C ALA A 260 23.38 -5.23 -22.07
N VAL A 261 24.59 -5.72 -21.79
CA VAL A 261 25.75 -4.90 -21.41
C VAL A 261 26.44 -4.25 -22.63
N ARG A 262 26.17 -4.69 -23.87
CA ARG A 262 26.74 -4.05 -25.07
C ARG A 262 26.26 -2.59 -25.15
N PRO A 263 27.14 -1.59 -25.05
CA PRO A 263 26.76 -0.23 -25.36
C PRO A 263 26.32 -0.21 -26.83
N LYS A 264 25.14 0.38 -27.11
CA LYS A 264 24.82 0.79 -28.48
C LYS A 264 25.88 1.82 -28.86
N THR A 265 26.92 1.39 -29.56
CA THR A 265 27.94 2.28 -30.12
C THR A 265 27.26 3.19 -31.13
N ASN A 266 26.88 4.38 -30.66
CA ASN A 266 26.68 5.62 -31.41
C ASN A 266 26.66 6.75 -30.38
N ALA A 267 27.77 6.95 -29.69
CA ALA A 267 27.98 8.13 -28.86
C ALA A 267 29.38 8.67 -29.14
N VAL A 268 29.39 9.80 -29.83
CA VAL A 268 30.54 10.68 -30.06
C VAL A 268 31.24 10.91 -28.71
N VAL A 269 32.53 10.59 -28.69
CA VAL A 269 33.43 10.78 -27.55
C VAL A 269 33.50 12.27 -27.20
N ASN A 270 32.98 12.64 -26.03
CA ASN A 270 33.46 13.82 -25.31
C ASN A 270 33.95 13.36 -23.93
N LYS A 271 35.28 13.36 -23.78
CA LYS A 271 35.96 13.06 -22.51
C LYS A 271 35.80 14.24 -21.55
N PRO A 272 35.44 14.04 -20.27
CA PRO A 272 35.77 15.00 -19.23
C PRO A 272 37.19 14.76 -18.69
N ALA A 273 37.82 15.85 -18.27
CA ALA A 273 39.21 15.94 -17.85
C ALA A 273 39.52 15.10 -16.59
N ARG A 274 40.71 14.50 -16.57
CA ARG A 274 41.29 13.78 -15.43
C ARG A 274 41.62 14.76 -14.30
N THR A 275 41.07 14.55 -13.12
CA THR A 275 41.67 15.04 -11.86
C THR A 275 42.23 13.84 -11.12
N ALA A 276 43.57 13.72 -11.11
CA ALA A 276 44.28 12.68 -10.41
C ALA A 276 44.39 13.03 -8.92
N VAL A 277 43.91 12.15 -8.03
CA VAL A 277 44.24 12.18 -6.61
C VAL A 277 45.11 10.96 -6.33
N LEU A 278 46.38 11.23 -6.03
CA LEU A 278 47.40 10.27 -5.63
C LEU A 278 47.08 9.70 -4.24
N LEU A 279 46.89 8.38 -4.15
CA LEU A 279 46.88 7.67 -2.88
C LEU A 279 48.33 7.37 -2.45
N ARG A 280 48.76 7.92 -1.31
CA ARG A 280 49.96 7.48 -0.59
C ARG A 280 49.53 6.58 0.57
N ASN A 281 50.13 5.39 0.63
CA ASN A 281 50.03 4.45 1.73
C ASN A 281 50.52 5.08 3.05
N ALA A 282 49.76 4.87 4.13
CA ALA A 282 50.28 4.86 5.49
C ALA A 282 49.43 3.91 6.34
N SER A 283 50.08 2.84 6.79
CA SER A 283 49.62 1.93 7.82
C SER A 283 49.57 2.60 9.20
N THR A 284 48.81 1.97 10.10
CA THR A 284 48.81 2.02 11.57
C THR A 284 47.79 2.91 12.31
N SER A 285 47.16 2.22 13.27
CA SER A 285 46.61 2.67 14.54
C SER A 285 45.08 2.86 14.64
N SER A 286 44.53 1.96 15.45
CA SER A 286 43.22 1.93 16.08
C SER A 286 42.76 3.27 16.67
N ARG A 287 41.53 3.68 16.33
CA ARG A 287 40.64 4.38 17.27
C ARG A 287 39.18 4.35 16.79
N ILE A 288 38.29 3.93 17.69
CA ILE A 288 36.82 3.96 17.57
C ILE A 288 36.37 5.44 17.57
N PRO A 289 35.48 5.90 16.67
CA PRO A 289 34.85 7.20 16.82
C PRO A 289 33.55 7.08 17.63
N THR A 290 33.49 7.91 18.67
CA THR A 290 32.34 8.24 19.52
C THR A 290 31.21 8.90 18.74
N ALA A 291 29.99 8.72 19.26
CA ALA A 291 28.71 9.19 18.75
C ALA A 291 28.68 10.70 18.43
N SER A 292 28.19 11.04 17.23
CA SER A 292 27.78 12.39 16.86
C SER A 292 26.25 12.46 16.83
N THR A 293 25.71 13.26 17.73
CA THR A 293 24.29 13.61 17.85
C THR A 293 23.82 14.32 16.58
N TYR A 294 22.91 13.70 15.81
CA TYR A 294 22.21 14.37 14.72
C TYR A 294 21.03 15.17 15.30
N VAL A 295 21.13 16.50 15.22
CA VAL A 295 20.03 17.43 15.50
C VAL A 295 19.16 17.53 14.26
N ILE A 296 17.88 17.14 14.37
CA ILE A 296 16.86 17.28 13.33
C ILE A 296 16.36 18.75 13.34
N PRO A 297 16.34 19.47 12.21
CA PRO A 297 15.72 20.80 12.15
C PRO A 297 14.18 20.67 12.14
N PRO A 298 13.43 21.60 12.77
CA PRO A 298 11.97 21.55 12.79
C PRO A 298 11.41 21.81 11.38
N LEU A 299 10.59 20.88 10.87
CA LEU A 299 9.82 21.11 9.65
C LEU A 299 8.76 22.19 9.89
N ALA A 300 8.80 23.24 9.07
CA ALA A 300 7.69 24.15 8.88
C ALA A 300 6.48 23.39 8.31
N VAL A 301 5.41 23.32 9.09
CA VAL A 301 4.11 22.79 8.64
C VAL A 301 3.51 23.78 7.66
N ALA A 302 3.67 23.52 6.36
CA ALA A 302 2.85 24.14 5.34
C ALA A 302 1.45 23.51 5.42
N SER A 303 0.51 24.26 5.99
CA SER A 303 -0.92 23.96 6.02
C SER A 303 -1.49 23.89 4.61
N SER A 304 -1.89 22.69 4.18
CA SER A 304 -2.84 22.49 3.09
C SER A 304 -3.90 21.48 3.53
N THR A 305 -5.00 22.03 4.03
CA THR A 305 -6.25 21.34 4.30
C THR A 305 -6.85 20.79 3.01
N PHE A 306 -6.97 19.46 2.90
CA PHE A 306 -7.94 18.80 2.05
C PHE A 306 -8.56 17.63 2.84
N LEU A 307 -9.66 17.92 3.53
CA LEU A 307 -10.61 16.93 4.05
C LEU A 307 -11.81 16.92 3.10
N PRO A 308 -12.31 15.77 2.63
CA PRO A 308 -13.64 15.71 2.03
C PRO A 308 -14.69 15.68 3.15
N ALA A 309 -15.72 16.49 2.96
CA ALA A 309 -16.82 16.74 3.88
C ALA A 309 -17.57 15.46 4.29
N VAL A 310 -17.72 15.29 5.60
CA VAL A 310 -18.71 14.39 6.21
C VAL A 310 -20.02 15.17 6.34
N PHE A 311 -21.11 14.56 5.90
CA PHE A 311 -22.49 15.03 6.09
C PHE A 311 -22.73 15.49 7.54
N SER A 312 -23.24 16.71 7.72
CA SER A 312 -23.79 17.13 9.01
C SER A 312 -25.19 17.72 8.84
N LEU A 313 -26.08 17.16 9.65
CA LEU A 313 -27.49 17.42 9.79
C LEU A 313 -27.70 18.84 10.33
N HIS A 314 -28.58 19.62 9.71
CA HIS A 314 -28.86 20.99 10.11
C HIS A 314 -29.79 21.02 11.34
N THR A 315 -29.35 21.55 12.47
CA THR A 315 -30.22 22.22 13.46
C THR A 315 -29.50 23.40 14.12
N THR A 316 -30.00 24.60 13.82
CA THR A 316 -30.09 25.84 14.62
C THR A 316 -28.90 26.33 15.47
N GLY A 317 -28.27 27.41 15.00
CA GLY A 317 -28.22 28.71 15.70
C GLY A 317 -27.27 28.91 16.87
N ALA A 318 -26.08 29.47 16.62
CA ALA A 318 -25.44 30.53 17.43
C ALA A 318 -24.15 31.03 16.75
N THR A 319 -24.05 32.32 16.51
CA THR A 319 -22.94 33.02 15.85
C THR A 319 -21.80 33.26 16.85
N LEU A 320 -20.58 32.78 16.58
CA LEU A 320 -19.37 33.15 17.34
C LEU A 320 -18.41 33.94 16.43
N LYS A 321 -18.22 35.22 16.74
CA LYS A 321 -17.19 36.09 16.12
C LYS A 321 -15.81 35.66 16.63
N ILE A 322 -14.90 35.31 15.73
CA ILE A 322 -13.46 35.16 16.03
C ILE A 322 -12.76 36.45 15.62
N VAL A 323 -12.14 37.11 16.60
CA VAL A 323 -11.24 38.26 16.42
C VAL A 323 -9.83 37.71 16.17
N CYS A 324 -9.26 37.97 14.99
CA CYS A 324 -7.86 37.66 14.70
C CYS A 324 -6.93 38.70 15.33
N GLY A 325 -6.17 38.29 16.36
CA GLY A 325 -5.06 39.07 16.92
C GLY A 325 -3.74 38.71 16.23
N ASN A 326 -3.00 39.73 15.79
CA ASN A 326 -1.77 39.61 14.99
C ASN A 326 -0.54 39.20 15.84
N ALA A 327 0.41 38.51 15.20
CA ALA A 327 1.58 37.89 15.81
C ALA A 327 2.70 38.92 16.11
N SER A 328 2.71 39.48 17.31
CA SER A 328 3.87 40.26 17.82
C SER A 328 4.10 40.17 19.34
N ASN A 329 3.49 39.22 20.05
CA ASN A 329 3.61 39.10 21.51
C ASN A 329 4.21 37.77 22.04
N ILE A 330 4.77 36.90 21.18
CA ILE A 330 5.32 35.60 21.60
C ILE A 330 6.84 35.63 21.91
N GLU A 331 7.53 36.77 21.70
CA GLU A 331 8.97 36.89 22.04
C GLU A 331 9.28 37.38 23.47
N LYS A 332 8.27 37.63 24.31
CA LYS A 332 8.48 38.11 25.70
C LYS A 332 8.25 37.07 26.81
N LEU A 333 7.90 35.82 26.48
CA LEU A 333 7.62 34.77 27.47
C LEU A 333 8.63 33.61 27.50
N ALA A 334 9.72 33.68 26.72
CA ALA A 334 10.74 32.62 26.65
C ALA A 334 12.07 32.95 27.36
N ARG A 335 12.09 33.96 28.25
CA ARG A 335 13.25 34.27 29.11
C ARG A 335 12.83 34.48 30.56
N THR A 336 12.71 33.39 31.30
CA THR A 336 12.79 33.30 32.78
C THR A 336 13.07 31.82 33.09
N SER A 337 14.32 31.40 32.99
CA SER A 337 15.20 31.09 34.13
C SER A 337 14.66 29.99 35.06
N TRP A 338 15.12 28.76 34.84
CA TRP A 338 15.14 27.70 35.86
C TRP A 338 16.60 27.28 36.05
N VAL A 339 17.17 27.62 37.20
CA VAL A 339 18.49 27.22 37.69
C VAL A 339 18.24 26.19 38.80
N PRO A 340 18.90 25.01 38.82
CA PRO A 340 18.83 24.12 39.97
C PRO A 340 19.84 24.54 41.04
N ASP A 341 19.36 24.83 42.25
CA ASP A 341 20.18 25.07 43.43
C ASP A 341 20.90 23.79 43.87
N VAL A 342 22.23 23.87 43.92
CA VAL A 342 23.12 22.91 44.61
C VAL A 342 23.44 23.52 45.97
N ASN A 343 23.04 22.83 47.05
CA ASN A 343 23.34 23.24 48.43
C ASN A 343 24.57 22.45 48.95
N PRO A 344 25.67 23.10 49.39
CA PRO A 344 26.76 22.47 50.11
C PRO A 344 26.73 22.79 51.63
N SER A 345 27.33 21.90 52.43
CA SER A 345 27.47 21.88 53.91
C SER A 345 26.25 21.33 54.67
N GLY A 346 26.33 20.40 55.63
CA GLY A 346 27.45 19.71 56.29
C GLY A 346 27.07 19.45 57.75
N VAL A 347 26.90 18.18 58.14
CA VAL A 347 27.18 17.56 59.47
C VAL A 347 27.42 16.08 59.23
#